data_AF-A0A7R9TBN7-F1
#
_entry.id   AF-A0A7R9TBN7-F1
#
_cell.length_a   1.000
_cell.length_b   1.000
_cell.length_c   1.000
_cell.angle_alpha   90.00
_cell.angle_beta   90.00
_cell.angle_gamma   90.00
#
_symmetry.space_group_name_H-M   'P 1'
#
loop_
_entity.id
_entity.type
_entity.pdbx_description
1 polymer ?
#
loop_
_entity_poly.entity_id
_entity_poly.type
_entity_poly.pdbx_seq_one_letter_code
_entity_poly.pdbx_strand_id
1 'polypeptide(L)'
;PTRALGFFALSRRVAMTRGDFRPRAWVVMGVAGAGKSTLAAALRDALASSYPRRPAPVFIEGDDHHAAESKAKMSRGESLTEADRAPWLRSIADAISLETRARVGVGGGGG
;
A
#
# COMPACT_ATOMS: atom_id res chain seq x y z
N PRO A 1 9.33 55.05 -29.66
CA PRO A 1 7.95 54.51 -29.41
C PRO A 1 7.72 53.26 -30.29
N THR A 2 7.40 52.06 -29.80
CA THR A 2 6.65 51.68 -28.60
C THR A 2 7.01 50.22 -28.30
N ARG A 3 7.36 49.91 -27.04
CA ARG A 3 7.57 48.55 -26.53
C ARG A 3 6.23 47.83 -26.46
N ALA A 4 6.09 46.66 -27.08
CA ALA A 4 4.96 45.76 -26.81
C ALA A 4 5.20 45.10 -25.45
N LEU A 5 4.48 45.57 -24.42
CA LEU A 5 4.46 44.96 -23.11
C LEU A 5 3.85 43.56 -23.20
N GLY A 6 4.58 42.57 -22.68
CA GLY A 6 4.08 41.22 -22.49
C GLY A 6 2.96 41.18 -21.45
N PHE A 7 1.87 40.48 -21.80
CA PHE A 7 0.83 40.09 -20.87
C PHE A 7 1.19 38.70 -20.31
N PHE A 8 1.92 38.67 -19.18
CA PHE A 8 2.04 37.47 -18.38
C PHE A 8 0.72 37.30 -17.62
N ALA A 9 -0.22 36.56 -18.20
CA ALA A 9 -1.40 36.11 -17.48
C ALA A 9 -0.95 35.08 -16.45
N LEU A 10 -0.58 35.54 -15.25
CA LEU A 10 -0.41 34.68 -14.09
C LEU A 10 -1.80 34.27 -13.58
N SER A 11 -2.50 33.46 -14.36
CA SER A 11 -3.61 32.68 -13.84
C SER A 11 -2.99 31.59 -12.97
N ARG A 12 -2.76 31.92 -11.69
CA ARG A 12 -2.68 30.90 -10.63
C ARG A 12 -4.03 30.20 -10.61
N ARG A 13 -4.17 29.20 -11.47
CA ARG A 13 -5.15 28.16 -11.30
C ARG A 13 -4.74 27.50 -9.99
N VAL A 14 -5.44 27.82 -8.91
CA VAL A 14 -5.47 26.94 -7.74
C VAL A 14 -6.15 25.69 -8.24
N ALA A 15 -5.37 24.81 -8.89
CA ALA A 15 -5.79 23.44 -9.09
C ALA A 15 -6.07 22.96 -7.68
N MET A 16 -7.32 22.59 -7.40
CA MET A 16 -7.58 21.68 -6.31
C MET A 16 -6.76 20.44 -6.64
N THR A 17 -5.52 20.40 -6.16
CA THR A 17 -4.72 19.19 -6.11
C THR A 17 -5.61 18.23 -5.35
N ARG A 18 -6.12 17.19 -6.02
CA ARG A 18 -6.62 15.99 -5.33
C ARG A 18 -5.61 15.76 -4.22
N GLY A 19 -6.02 16.01 -2.98
CA GLY A 19 -5.09 15.99 -1.84
C GLY A 19 -4.29 14.71 -1.89
N ASP A 20 -3.06 14.76 -1.38
CA ASP A 20 -2.01 13.73 -1.39
C ASP A 20 -2.41 12.38 -0.79
N PHE A 21 -3.52 11.80 -1.25
CA PHE A 21 -3.95 10.46 -0.96
C PHE A 21 -3.04 9.52 -1.73
N ARG A 22 -1.89 9.26 -1.13
CA ARG A 22 -0.98 8.20 -1.51
C ARG A 22 -1.27 7.04 -0.58
N PRO A 23 -2.16 6.10 -0.98
CA PRO A 23 -2.42 4.93 -0.15
C PRO A 23 -1.09 4.25 0.17
N ARG A 24 -0.85 4.01 1.46
CA ARG A 24 0.40 3.41 1.95
C ARG A 24 0.39 1.90 1.85
N ALA A 25 -0.79 1.30 1.78
CA ALA A 25 -1.01 -0.13 1.62
C ALA A 25 -2.34 -0.39 0.89
N TRP A 26 -2.43 -1.53 0.22
CA TRP A 26 -3.66 -2.10 -0.31
C TRP A 26 -3.89 -3.44 0.36
N VAL A 27 -5.10 -3.67 0.88
CA VAL A 27 -5.48 -4.94 1.52
C VAL A 27 -6.52 -5.62 0.64
N VAL A 28 -6.19 -6.80 0.13
CA VAL A 28 -7.10 -7.63 -0.67
C VAL A 28 -7.75 -8.65 0.26
N MET A 29 -9.05 -8.50 0.50
CA MET A 29 -9.82 -9.35 1.42
C MET A 29 -10.88 -10.18 0.70
N GLY A 30 -11.33 -11.26 1.34
CA GLY A 30 -12.28 -12.22 0.78
C GLY A 30 -12.10 -13.63 1.33
N VAL A 31 -13.06 -14.50 1.05
CA VAL A 31 -13.04 -15.90 1.53
C VAL A 31 -11.87 -16.72 0.96
N ALA A 32 -11.57 -17.85 1.58
CA ALA A 32 -10.58 -18.79 1.07
C ALA A 32 -10.94 -19.24 -0.35
N GLY A 33 -9.96 -19.34 -1.24
CA GLY A 33 -10.17 -19.71 -2.66
C GLY A 33 -10.65 -18.59 -3.58
N ALA A 34 -10.97 -17.39 -3.09
CA ALA A 34 -11.44 -16.27 -3.92
C ALA A 34 -10.36 -15.64 -4.85
N GLY A 35 -9.13 -16.18 -4.87
CA GLY A 35 -8.05 -15.68 -5.73
C GLY A 35 -7.34 -14.41 -5.24
N LYS A 36 -7.40 -14.11 -3.93
CA LYS A 36 -6.81 -12.89 -3.33
C LYS A 36 -5.32 -12.73 -3.63
N SER A 37 -4.52 -13.76 -3.38
CA SER A 37 -3.07 -13.73 -3.59
C SER A 37 -2.73 -13.53 -5.07
N THR A 38 -3.47 -14.18 -5.97
CA THR A 38 -3.33 -13.98 -7.43
C THR A 38 -3.62 -12.53 -7.83
N LEU A 39 -4.74 -11.96 -7.36
CA LEU A 39 -5.11 -10.57 -7.64
C LEU A 39 -4.07 -9.59 -7.07
N ALA A 40 -3.61 -9.81 -5.85
CA ALA A 40 -2.63 -8.94 -5.19
C ALA A 40 -1.27 -8.95 -5.90
N ALA A 41 -0.80 -10.12 -6.37
CA ALA A 41 0.42 -10.23 -7.17
C ALA A 41 0.27 -9.49 -8.52
N ALA A 42 -0.84 -9.70 -9.22
CA ALA A 42 -1.12 -9.00 -10.48
C ALA A 42 -1.22 -7.47 -10.29
N LEU A 43 -1.85 -7.03 -9.19
CA LEU A 43 -1.94 -5.61 -8.84
C LEU A 43 -0.56 -5.01 -8.57
N ARG A 44 0.31 -5.71 -7.83
CA ARG A 44 1.71 -5.28 -7.60
C ARG A 44 2.43 -5.04 -8.93
N ASP A 45 2.34 -5.99 -9.84
CA ASP A 45 3.06 -5.94 -11.13
C ASP A 45 2.50 -4.84 -12.04
N ALA A 46 1.17 -4.68 -12.05
CA ALA A 46 0.51 -3.58 -12.77
C ALA A 46 0.89 -2.21 -12.22
N LEU A 47 1.03 -2.06 -10.90
CA LEU A 47 1.46 -0.80 -10.27
C LEU A 47 2.94 -0.50 -10.55
N ALA A 48 3.80 -1.51 -10.53
CA ALA A 48 5.21 -1.37 -10.86
C ALA A 48 5.42 -0.91 -12.31
N SER A 49 4.68 -1.49 -13.26
CA SER A 49 4.76 -1.12 -14.67
C SER A 49 4.12 0.23 -14.98
N SER A 50 2.97 0.55 -14.35
CA SER A 50 2.26 1.82 -14.57
C SER A 50 2.97 3.03 -13.97
N TYR A 51 3.75 2.83 -12.91
CA TYR A 51 4.44 3.91 -12.19
C TYR A 51 5.93 3.62 -12.01
N PRO A 52 6.72 3.56 -13.09
CA PRO A 52 8.12 3.11 -13.05
C PRO A 52 9.05 4.03 -12.25
N ARG A 53 8.63 5.28 -12.00
CA ARG A 53 9.35 6.23 -11.14
C ARG A 53 9.04 6.08 -9.64
N ARG A 54 8.16 5.13 -9.28
CA ARG A 54 7.83 4.80 -7.90
C ARG A 54 8.38 3.42 -7.58
N PRO A 55 8.84 3.19 -6.34
CA PRO A 55 9.24 1.85 -5.94
C PRO A 55 8.04 0.91 -6.02
N ALA A 56 8.25 -0.28 -6.57
CA ALA A 56 7.23 -1.31 -6.63
C ALA A 56 6.66 -1.61 -5.23
N PRO A 57 5.35 -1.86 -5.10
CA PRO A 57 4.77 -2.30 -3.83
C PRO A 57 5.42 -3.61 -3.36
N VAL A 58 5.52 -3.79 -2.04
CA VAL A 58 5.83 -5.12 -1.48
C VAL A 58 4.56 -5.95 -1.44
N PHE A 59 4.67 -7.22 -1.80
CA PHE A 59 3.63 -8.19 -1.58
C PHE A 59 3.85 -8.88 -0.23
N ILE A 60 2.83 -8.88 0.61
CA ILE A 60 2.80 -9.54 1.92
C ILE A 60 1.62 -10.51 1.89
N GLU A 61 1.87 -11.80 2.15
CA GLU A 61 0.80 -12.79 2.29
C GLU A 61 0.27 -12.75 3.72
N GLY A 62 -1.03 -12.50 3.87
CA GLY A 62 -1.65 -12.31 5.19
C GLY A 62 -1.56 -13.57 6.04
N ASP A 63 -1.75 -14.74 5.41
CA ASP A 63 -1.80 -16.02 6.12
C ASP A 63 -0.43 -16.40 6.71
N ASP A 64 0.68 -15.88 6.16
CA ASP A 64 2.02 -16.14 6.66
C ASP A 64 2.26 -15.57 8.06
N HIS A 65 1.54 -14.51 8.43
CA HIS A 65 1.64 -13.83 9.72
C HIS A 65 0.89 -14.53 10.86
N HIS A 66 0.16 -15.62 10.59
CA HIS A 66 -0.45 -16.41 11.65
C HIS A 66 0.62 -17.16 12.46
N ALA A 67 0.38 -17.27 13.77
CA ALA A 67 1.14 -18.18 14.62
C ALA A 67 0.98 -19.64 14.15
N ALA A 68 1.97 -20.49 14.46
CA ALA A 68 1.96 -21.88 14.04
C ALA A 68 0.72 -22.64 14.55
N GLU A 69 0.27 -22.32 15.76
CA GLU A 69 -0.92 -22.88 16.40
C GLU A 69 -2.19 -22.52 15.62
N SER A 70 -2.32 -21.27 15.18
CA SER A 70 -3.46 -20.81 14.38
C SER A 70 -3.46 -21.46 12.99
N LYS A 71 -2.29 -21.59 12.35
CA LYS A 71 -2.15 -22.33 11.07
C LYS A 71 -2.59 -23.79 11.24
N ALA A 72 -2.20 -24.44 12.33
CA ALA A 72 -2.59 -25.81 12.63
C ALA A 72 -4.10 -25.95 12.89
N LYS A 73 -4.75 -24.98 13.57
CA LYS A 73 -6.22 -24.96 13.71
C LYS A 73 -6.91 -24.88 12.35
N MET A 74 -6.50 -23.93 11.52
CA MET A 74 -7.06 -23.76 10.18
C MET A 74 -6.87 -24.98 9.29
N SER A 75 -5.71 -25.66 9.37
CA SER A 75 -5.47 -26.88 8.59
C SER A 75 -6.35 -28.06 9.00
N ARG A 76 -6.89 -28.04 10.23
CA ARG A 76 -7.90 -29.00 10.71
C ARG A 76 -9.34 -28.55 10.41
N GLY A 77 -9.54 -27.41 9.75
CA GLY A 77 -10.86 -26.84 9.49
C GLY A 77 -11.50 -26.19 10.73
N GLU A 78 -10.75 -25.98 11.80
CA GLU A 78 -11.23 -25.29 13.00
C GLU A 78 -11.24 -23.78 12.76
N SER A 79 -12.34 -23.13 13.17
CA SER A 79 -12.46 -21.69 13.08
C SER A 79 -11.55 -20.99 14.10
N LEU A 80 -10.92 -19.89 13.67
CA LEU A 80 -10.15 -19.05 14.58
C LEU A 80 -11.08 -18.20 15.44
N THR A 81 -10.72 -18.06 16.71
CA THR A 81 -11.35 -17.12 17.63
C THR A 81 -10.81 -15.71 17.44
N GLU A 82 -11.42 -14.73 18.10
CA GLU A 82 -10.89 -13.38 18.09
C GLU A 82 -9.52 -13.27 18.80
N ALA A 83 -9.32 -14.08 19.85
CA ALA A 83 -8.03 -14.17 20.53
C ALA A 83 -6.93 -14.72 19.62
N ASP A 84 -7.27 -15.61 18.68
CA ASP A 84 -6.33 -16.11 17.67
C ASP A 84 -6.01 -15.04 16.60
N ARG A 85 -6.98 -14.18 16.26
CA ARG A 85 -6.84 -13.14 15.24
C ARG A 85 -6.12 -11.88 15.73
N ALA A 86 -6.30 -11.48 16.99
CA ALA A 86 -5.74 -10.22 17.48
C ALA A 86 -4.20 -10.12 17.36
N PRO A 87 -3.40 -11.16 17.68
CA PRO A 87 -1.95 -11.15 17.45
C PRO A 87 -1.60 -11.10 15.96
N TRP A 88 -2.35 -11.80 15.12
CA TRP A 88 -2.17 -11.82 13.67
C TRP A 88 -2.38 -10.44 13.05
N LEU A 89 -3.46 -9.75 13.41
CA LEU A 89 -3.75 -8.39 12.93
C LEU A 89 -2.67 -7.40 13.36
N ARG A 90 -2.13 -7.54 14.59
CA ARG A 90 -0.98 -6.74 15.04
C ARG A 90 0.27 -7.01 14.21
N SER A 91 0.59 -8.28 13.96
CA SER A 91 1.73 -8.69 13.11
C SER A 91 1.65 -8.09 11.70
N ILE A 92 0.46 -8.09 11.07
CA ILE A 92 0.23 -7.44 9.78
C ILE A 92 0.44 -5.92 9.88
N ALA A 93 -0.13 -5.28 10.91
CA ALA A 93 0.00 -3.83 11.10
C ALA A 93 1.47 -3.40 11.31
N ASP A 94 2.25 -4.20 12.03
CA ASP A 94 3.68 -3.98 12.25
C ASP A 94 4.46 -4.15 10.95
N ALA A 95 4.16 -5.17 10.15
CA ALA A 95 4.78 -5.38 8.84
C ALA A 95 4.50 -4.22 7.87
N ILE A 96 3.25 -3.76 7.79
CA ILE A 96 2.87 -2.58 6.99
C ILE A 96 3.62 -1.34 7.48
N SER A 97 3.70 -1.15 8.80
CA SER A 97 4.37 0.01 9.40
C SER A 97 5.86 0.02 9.11
N LEU A 98 6.52 -1.14 9.20
CA LEU A 98 7.95 -1.30 8.88
C LEU A 98 8.22 -0.94 7.41
N GLU A 99 7.46 -1.52 6.49
CA GLU A 99 7.61 -1.27 5.04
C GLU A 99 7.34 0.19 4.68
N THR A 100 6.32 0.78 5.31
CA THR A 100 6.00 2.20 5.10
C THR A 100 7.13 3.11 5.59
N ARG A 101 7.68 2.85 6.78
CA ARG A 101 8.75 3.67 7.38
C ARG A 101 10.04 3.57 6.58
N ALA A 102 10.42 2.37 6.14
CA ALA A 102 11.60 2.15 5.30
C ALA A 102 11.56 3.01 4.03
N ARG A 103 10.37 3.25 3.48
CA ARG A 103 10.15 3.99 2.24
C ARG A 103 10.04 5.51 2.43
N VAL A 104 9.68 5.98 3.63
CA VAL A 104 9.66 7.42 3.96
C VAL A 104 11.06 7.95 4.26
N GLY A 105 11.96 7.12 4.82
CA GLY A 105 13.34 7.51 5.14
C GLY A 105 14.24 7.82 3.93
N VAL A 106 13.81 7.50 2.71
CA VAL A 106 14.61 7.67 1.47
C VAL A 106 14.30 9.00 0.75
N GLY A 107 13.31 9.77 1.19
CA GLY A 107 12.81 10.97 0.46
C GLY A 107 13.11 12.34 1.08
N GLY A 108 13.82 12.42 2.21
CA GLY A 108 14.01 13.65 2.99
C GLY A 108 15.45 14.16 3.00
N GLY A 109 16.04 14.42 1.83
CA GLY A 109 17.40 14.95 1.72
C GLY A 109 17.60 15.69 0.41
N GLY A 110 17.24 16.96 0.39
CA GLY A 110 17.49 17.89 -0.71
C GLY A 110 17.37 19.31 -0.20
N GLY A 111 18.49 19.84 0.30
CA GLY A 111 18.71 21.28 0.46
C GLY A 111 19.12 21.93 -0.85
#